data_AF-A0A7X6ZBI9-F1
#
_entry.id   AF-A0A7X6ZBI9-F1
#
_cell.length_a   1.000
_cell.length_b   1.000
_cell.length_c   1.000
_cell.angle_alpha   90.00
_cell.angle_beta   90.00
_cell.angle_gamma   90.00
#
_symmetry.space_group_name_H-M   'P 1'
#
loop_
_entity.id
_entity.type
_entity.pdbx_description
1 polymer ?
#
loop_
_entity_poly.entity_id
_entity_poly.type
_entity_poly.pdbx_seq_one_letter_code
_entity_poly.pdbx_strand_id
1 'polypeptide(L)'
;NRTLKTALATASVALVALGLTACSGGGSSSPVGSWGTDAPGETSLELAEDGSYSGSDGCNRVMGSWEADGDVFSVGPMATTMMACEGVEVWMVDPASVSVSGDTLSVRDASGAELGTLKRG
;
A
#
# COMPACT_ATOMS: atom_id res chain seq x y z
N ASN A 1 -42.19 -56.83 34.12
CA ASN A 1 -41.05 -57.46 34.82
C ASN A 1 -39.74 -57.32 34.05
N ARG A 2 -39.03 -56.20 34.23
CA ARG A 2 -37.57 -56.14 34.41
C ARG A 2 -37.24 -54.74 34.99
N THR A 3 -37.00 -54.75 36.29
CA THR A 3 -36.17 -53.86 37.12
C THR A 3 -34.93 -53.32 36.38
N LEU A 4 -34.33 -52.14 36.62
CA LEU A 4 -34.12 -51.30 37.81
C LEU A 4 -33.66 -49.88 37.39
N LYS A 5 -33.78 -48.93 38.34
CA LYS A 5 -33.41 -47.51 38.34
C LYS A 5 -31.90 -47.29 38.52
N THR A 6 -31.34 -46.26 37.86
CA THR A 6 -30.17 -45.40 38.25
C THR A 6 -29.86 -44.47 37.05
N ALA A 7 -29.42 -43.21 37.14
CA ALA A 7 -29.25 -42.19 38.16
C ALA A 7 -29.06 -40.85 37.42
N LEU A 8 -29.38 -39.72 38.05
CA LEU A 8 -29.09 -38.38 37.51
C LEU A 8 -27.57 -38.20 37.28
N ALA A 9 -27.21 -37.59 36.15
CA ALA A 9 -26.04 -36.72 36.07
C ALA A 9 -26.37 -35.56 35.12
N THR A 10 -26.68 -34.42 35.73
CA THR A 10 -26.71 -33.11 35.09
C THR A 10 -25.32 -32.77 34.56
N ALA A 11 -25.20 -32.40 33.29
CA ALA A 11 -24.09 -31.62 32.78
C ALA A 11 -24.64 -30.64 31.73
N SER A 12 -25.03 -29.48 32.21
CA SER A 12 -25.23 -28.27 31.40
C SER A 12 -23.87 -27.72 30.93
N VAL A 13 -23.92 -26.84 29.92
CA VAL A 13 -22.88 -25.86 29.50
C VAL A 13 -21.88 -26.43 28.46
N ALA A 14 -21.63 -25.86 27.27
CA ALA A 14 -21.87 -24.50 26.76
C ALA A 14 -21.98 -24.49 25.22
N LEU A 15 -22.94 -23.73 24.68
CA LEU A 15 -22.79 -23.09 23.37
C LEU A 15 -21.84 -21.91 23.57
N VAL A 16 -20.59 -22.02 23.11
CA VAL A 16 -19.67 -20.88 23.01
C VAL A 16 -19.49 -20.55 21.53
N ALA A 17 -20.40 -19.71 21.04
CA ALA A 17 -20.17 -18.87 19.89
C ALA A 17 -19.38 -17.65 20.40
N LEU A 18 -18.06 -17.65 20.28
CA LEU A 18 -17.21 -16.51 20.66
C LEU A 18 -16.29 -16.15 19.49
N GLY A 19 -16.77 -15.14 18.76
CA GLY A 19 -15.95 -14.06 18.20
C GLY A 19 -14.89 -14.46 17.19
N LEU A 20 -15.27 -14.45 15.91
CA LEU A 20 -14.33 -14.00 14.88
C LEU A 20 -14.04 -12.52 15.18
N THR A 21 -13.04 -12.26 16.01
CA THR A 21 -12.44 -10.93 16.12
C THR A 21 -11.75 -10.66 14.78
N ALA A 22 -12.52 -10.16 13.81
CA ALA A 22 -11.96 -9.48 12.67
C ALA A 22 -11.32 -8.21 13.23
N CYS A 23 -10.00 -8.23 13.42
CA CYS A 23 -9.24 -7.01 13.54
C CYS A 23 -9.36 -6.27 12.20
N SER A 24 -10.45 -5.53 12.02
CA SER A 24 -10.56 -4.48 11.02
C SER A 24 -9.66 -3.33 11.47
N GLY A 25 -8.36 -3.59 11.53
CA GLY A 25 -7.32 -2.57 11.49
C GLY A 25 -7.21 -2.06 10.05
N GLY A 26 -8.34 -1.62 9.49
CA GLY A 26 -8.39 -0.88 8.24
C GLY A 26 -7.90 0.53 8.51
N GLY A 27 -6.61 0.66 8.84
CA GLY A 27 -5.95 1.92 8.63
C GLY A 27 -5.94 2.12 7.13
N SER A 28 -6.77 3.03 6.61
CA SER A 28 -6.61 3.51 5.23
C SER A 28 -5.15 3.88 5.08
N SER A 29 -4.43 3.09 4.28
CA SER A 29 -3.01 3.26 4.09
C SER A 29 -2.83 4.44 3.15
N SER A 30 -2.89 5.64 3.74
CA SER A 30 -2.77 6.89 3.03
C SER A 30 -1.46 6.91 2.23
N PRO A 31 -1.50 7.33 0.96
CA PRO A 31 -0.32 7.48 0.12
C PRO A 31 0.44 8.76 0.49
N VAL A 32 -0.17 9.66 1.25
CA VAL A 32 0.42 10.93 1.68
C VAL A 32 1.70 10.67 2.49
N GLY A 33 2.69 11.51 2.24
CA GLY A 33 4.00 11.53 2.88
C GLY A 33 5.13 11.12 1.96
N SER A 34 6.28 10.85 2.58
CA SER A 34 7.54 10.58 1.90
C SER A 34 7.74 9.09 1.63
N TRP A 35 8.30 8.81 0.46
CA TRP A 35 8.59 7.47 -0.03
C TRP A 35 9.95 7.43 -0.72
N GLY A 36 10.72 6.38 -0.47
CA GLY A 36 12.07 6.22 -0.98
C GLY A 36 13.08 7.03 -0.17
N THR A 37 14.23 7.31 -0.78
CA THR A 37 15.31 8.08 -0.15
C THR A 37 15.71 9.20 -1.08
N ASP A 38 15.71 10.44 -0.58
CA ASP A 38 16.20 11.59 -1.36
C ASP A 38 17.74 11.62 -1.34
N ALA A 39 18.34 10.79 -2.20
CA ALA A 39 19.78 10.69 -2.39
C ALA A 39 20.13 10.52 -3.89
N PRO A 40 21.37 10.87 -4.31
CA PRO A 40 21.79 10.71 -5.70
C PRO A 40 21.67 9.25 -6.17
N GLY A 41 21.02 9.03 -7.32
CA GLY A 41 20.79 7.70 -7.87
C GLY A 41 19.59 6.95 -7.26
N GLU A 42 18.94 7.52 -6.24
CA GLU A 42 17.79 6.90 -5.57
C GLU A 42 16.47 7.54 -6.02
N THR A 43 15.45 6.69 -6.13
CA THR A 43 14.08 7.14 -6.41
C THR A 43 13.41 7.58 -5.11
N SER A 44 12.73 8.72 -5.15
CA SER A 44 11.94 9.25 -4.04
C SER A 44 10.69 9.99 -4.52
N LEU A 45 9.64 9.98 -3.71
CA LEU A 45 8.40 10.71 -3.93
C LEU A 45 7.91 11.31 -2.62
N GLU A 46 7.38 12.53 -2.69
CA GLU A 46 6.56 13.16 -1.67
C GLU A 46 5.16 13.31 -2.25
N LEU A 47 4.16 12.69 -1.61
CA LEU A 47 2.75 12.82 -1.98
C LEU A 47 2.05 13.73 -0.98
N ALA A 48 1.53 14.87 -1.44
CA ALA A 48 0.89 15.88 -0.60
C ALA A 48 -0.63 15.68 -0.53
N GLU A 49 -1.24 16.15 0.56
CA GLU A 49 -2.70 16.08 0.80
C GLU A 49 -3.54 16.83 -0.25
N ASP A 50 -2.94 17.77 -0.97
CA ASP A 50 -3.60 18.54 -2.03
C ASP A 50 -3.70 17.80 -3.38
N GLY A 51 -3.25 16.54 -3.43
CA GLY A 51 -3.24 15.73 -4.65
C GLY A 51 -2.05 16.01 -5.56
N SER A 52 -1.02 16.74 -5.11
CA SER A 52 0.25 16.86 -5.85
C SER A 52 1.28 15.84 -5.38
N TYR A 53 2.23 15.52 -6.26
CA TYR A 53 3.45 14.82 -5.87
C TYR A 53 4.69 15.43 -6.53
N SER A 54 5.84 15.26 -5.88
CA SER A 54 7.15 15.63 -6.42
C SER A 54 8.23 14.67 -5.97
N GLY A 55 9.37 14.63 -6.64
CA GLY A 55 10.47 13.76 -6.22
C GLY A 55 11.61 13.61 -7.23
N SER A 56 12.23 12.44 -7.18
CA SER A 56 13.37 12.02 -8.01
C SER A 56 13.10 10.63 -8.57
N ASP A 57 13.41 10.38 -9.85
CA ASP A 57 13.50 9.01 -10.38
C ASP A 57 14.89 8.39 -10.19
N GLY A 58 15.82 9.10 -9.54
CA GLY A 58 17.23 8.76 -9.37
C GLY A 58 18.15 9.60 -10.25
N CYS A 59 17.65 10.09 -11.39
CA CYS A 59 18.39 10.94 -12.32
C CYS A 59 17.73 12.31 -12.55
N ASN A 60 16.41 12.31 -12.71
CA ASN A 60 15.59 13.46 -13.04
C ASN A 60 14.67 13.84 -11.88
N ARG A 61 14.30 15.13 -11.85
CA ARG A 61 13.20 15.60 -11.01
C ARG A 61 11.88 15.22 -11.66
N VAL A 62 10.97 14.68 -10.87
CA VAL A 62 9.63 14.28 -11.30
C VAL A 62 8.57 15.05 -10.50
N MET A 63 7.45 15.33 -11.14
CA MET A 63 6.26 15.87 -10.46
C MET A 63 4.98 15.60 -11.24
N GLY A 64 3.85 15.64 -10.54
CA GLY A 64 2.54 15.49 -11.14
C GLY A 64 1.44 15.60 -10.10
N SER A 65 0.27 15.04 -10.42
CA SER A 65 -0.87 14.95 -9.53
C SER A 65 -1.26 13.50 -9.27
N TRP A 66 -1.95 13.26 -8.17
CA TRP A 66 -2.54 11.98 -7.82
C TRP A 66 -3.97 12.17 -7.29
N GLU A 67 -4.80 11.15 -7.48
CA GLU A 67 -6.18 11.13 -7.00
C GLU A 67 -6.45 9.81 -6.28
N ALA A 68 -7.25 9.85 -5.21
CA ALA A 68 -7.65 8.66 -4.48
C ALA A 68 -8.79 7.90 -5.16
N ASP A 69 -8.58 6.62 -5.42
CA ASP A 69 -9.59 5.67 -5.90
C ASP A 69 -9.60 4.41 -5.02
N GLY A 70 -10.19 4.55 -3.84
CA GLY A 70 -10.18 3.49 -2.83
C GLY A 70 -8.78 3.22 -2.29
N ASP A 71 -8.27 2.00 -2.51
CA ASP A 71 -6.94 1.56 -2.07
C ASP A 71 -5.85 1.77 -3.14
N VAL A 72 -6.25 2.18 -4.35
CA VAL A 72 -5.35 2.50 -5.47
C VAL A 72 -5.43 4.00 -5.74
N PHE A 73 -4.29 4.62 -5.96
CA PHE A 73 -4.19 6.06 -6.19
C PHE A 73 -3.72 6.27 -7.62
N SER A 74 -4.56 6.90 -8.43
CA SER A 74 -4.24 7.17 -9.83
C SER A 74 -3.24 8.31 -9.91
N VAL A 75 -2.25 8.17 -10.79
CA VAL A 75 -1.22 9.18 -11.03
C VAL A 75 -1.47 9.82 -12.39
N GLY A 76 -1.57 11.14 -12.42
CA GLY A 76 -1.70 11.91 -13.66
C GLY A 76 -0.40 11.92 -14.48
N PRO A 77 -0.41 12.57 -15.67
CA PRO A 77 0.79 12.69 -16.48
C PRO A 77 1.99 13.21 -15.68
N MET A 78 3.08 12.46 -15.69
CA MET A 78 4.31 12.81 -14.99
C MET A 78 5.12 13.80 -15.84
N ALA A 79 5.46 14.95 -15.26
CA ALA A 79 6.48 15.82 -15.80
C ALA A 79 7.85 15.40 -15.26
N THR A 80 8.86 15.42 -16.13
CA THR A 80 10.24 15.08 -15.77
C THR A 80 11.25 16.01 -16.44
N THR A 81 12.41 16.18 -15.83
CA THR A 81 13.56 16.81 -16.49
C THR A 81 14.20 15.87 -17.51
N MET A 82 15.11 16.38 -18.35
CA MET A 82 15.83 15.59 -19.37
C MET A 82 17.33 15.53 -19.10
N MET A 83 17.71 15.29 -17.85
CA MET A 83 19.09 15.02 -17.45
C MET A 83 19.50 13.60 -17.88
N ALA A 84 20.75 13.47 -18.30
CA ALA A 84 21.39 12.18 -18.53
C ALA A 84 22.33 11.89 -17.36
N CYS A 85 22.15 10.73 -16.72
CA CYS A 85 22.98 10.28 -15.60
C CYS A 85 23.64 8.96 -15.96
N GLU A 86 24.95 8.87 -15.73
CA GLU A 86 25.69 7.64 -15.94
C GLU A 86 25.49 6.69 -14.76
N GLY A 87 25.19 5.42 -15.04
CA GLY A 87 25.08 4.38 -14.01
C GLY A 87 23.79 4.40 -13.17
N VAL A 88 22.80 5.24 -13.53
CA VAL A 88 21.48 5.24 -12.88
C VAL A 88 20.49 4.48 -13.76
N GLU A 89 19.84 3.46 -13.19
CA GLU A 89 18.76 2.72 -13.84
C GLU A 89 17.42 3.36 -13.45
N VAL A 90 16.83 4.10 -14.39
CA VAL A 90 15.50 4.69 -14.20
C VAL A 90 14.43 3.64 -14.48
N TRP A 91 13.74 3.21 -13.43
CA TRP A 91 12.66 2.21 -13.52
C TRP A 91 11.26 2.82 -13.48
N MET A 92 11.11 4.01 -12.87
CA MET A 92 9.81 4.69 -12.73
C MET A 92 9.46 5.47 -14.01
N VAL A 93 9.20 4.73 -15.08
CA VAL A 93 8.85 5.27 -16.40
C VAL A 93 7.34 5.18 -16.61
N ASP A 94 6.71 6.32 -16.91
CA ASP A 94 5.26 6.46 -17.16
C ASP A 94 4.36 5.78 -16.10
N PRO A 95 4.50 6.12 -14.80
CA PRO A 95 3.65 5.57 -13.76
C PRO A 95 2.19 6.01 -13.97
N ALA A 96 1.25 5.09 -13.74
CA ALA A 96 -0.18 5.35 -13.86
C ALA A 96 -0.93 5.20 -12.54
N SER A 97 -0.41 4.38 -11.61
CA SER A 97 -1.04 4.20 -10.31
C SER A 97 -0.03 3.81 -9.23
N VAL A 98 -0.40 4.09 -7.98
CA VAL A 98 0.30 3.60 -6.79
C VAL A 98 -0.67 2.96 -5.80
N SER A 99 -0.17 2.06 -4.98
CA SER A 99 -0.95 1.44 -3.89
C SER A 99 -0.06 1.26 -2.66
N VAL A 100 -0.64 1.42 -1.46
CA VAL A 100 0.10 1.28 -0.21
C VAL A 100 -0.24 -0.03 0.48
N SER A 101 0.79 -0.75 0.93
CA SER A 101 0.66 -1.91 1.82
C SER A 101 1.67 -1.78 2.97
N GLY A 102 1.19 -1.35 4.14
CA GLY A 102 2.06 -1.00 5.27
C GLY A 102 3.01 0.14 4.91
N ASP A 103 4.32 -0.12 5.03
CA ASP A 103 5.38 0.85 4.71
C ASP A 103 5.92 0.70 3.29
N THR A 104 5.13 0.13 2.37
CA THR A 104 5.54 -0.07 0.97
C THR A 104 4.54 0.57 0.02
N LEU A 105 5.03 1.47 -0.83
CA LEU A 105 4.32 2.02 -1.97
C LEU A 105 4.71 1.21 -3.20
N SER A 106 3.74 0.58 -3.85
CA SER A 106 3.94 -0.10 -5.13
C SER A 106 3.56 0.85 -6.25
N VAL A 107 4.41 0.97 -7.27
CA VAL A 107 4.20 1.85 -8.44
C VAL A 107 3.95 0.98 -9.67
N ARG A 108 2.92 1.31 -10.45
CA ARG A 108 2.47 0.52 -11.59
C ARG A 108 2.28 1.37 -12.84
N ASP A 109 2.48 0.74 -14.00
CA ASP A 109 2.19 1.34 -15.30
C ASP A 109 0.68 1.26 -15.64
N ALA A 110 0.30 1.80 -16.80
CA ALA A 110 -1.09 1.82 -17.28
C ALA A 110 -1.68 0.43 -17.58
N SER A 111 -0.84 -0.60 -17.75
CA SER A 111 -1.27 -2.00 -17.91
C SER A 111 -1.50 -2.69 -16.56
N GLY A 112 -1.08 -2.05 -15.46
CA GLY A 112 -1.10 -2.60 -14.11
C GLY A 112 0.15 -3.41 -13.75
N ALA A 113 1.17 -3.44 -14.62
CA ALA A 113 2.45 -4.08 -14.32
C ALA A 113 3.21 -3.28 -13.25
N GLU A 114 3.85 -3.97 -12.32
CA GLU A 114 4.65 -3.33 -11.27
C GLU A 114 5.97 -2.84 -11.85
N LEU A 115 6.22 -1.54 -11.71
CA LEU A 115 7.47 -0.89 -12.10
C LEU A 115 8.51 -1.02 -11.00
N GLY A 116 8.07 -0.90 -9.75
CA GLY A 116 8.93 -0.98 -8.58
C GLY A 116 8.20 -0.59 -7.29
N THR A 117 8.97 -0.53 -6.20
CA THR A 117 8.44 -0.22 -4.88
C THR A 117 9.31 0.77 -4.13
N LEU A 118 8.69 1.61 -3.32
CA LEU A 118 9.37 2.55 -2.42
C LEU A 118 9.00 2.23 -0.96
N LYS A 119 9.96 2.38 -0.05
CA LYS A 119 9.70 2.31 1.39
C LYS A 119 9.25 3.64 1.92
N ARG A 120 8.40 3.63 2.95
CA ARG A 120 8.04 4.85 3.66
C ARG A 120 9.30 5.49 4.26
N GLY A 121 9.47 6.79 4.03
CA GLY A 121 10.56 7.62 4.56
C GLY A 121 10.31 8.11 5.97
#